data_AF-A0A0B2BBL7-F1
#
_entry.id   AF-A0A0B2BBL7-F1
#
_cell.length_a   1.000
_cell.length_b   1.000
_cell.length_c   1.000
_cell.angle_alpha   90.00
_cell.angle_beta   90.00
_cell.angle_gamma   90.00
#
_symmetry.space_group_name_H-M   'P 1'
#
loop_
_entity.id
_entity.type
_entity.pdbx_description
1 polymer ?
#
loop_
_entity_poly.entity_id
_entity_poly.type
_entity_poly.pdbx_seq_one_letter_code
_entity_poly.pdbx_strand_id
1 'polypeptide(L)'
;MIRPLRALPAVLLAGVALTACGGGGDESAAYCDQVEAFADAAQDLDAEQASTYAEEVQKVVDEAPDGIVDAWTTLQEGFAAVADGDVEGVDADAIQEATDSIEQNVKDDCDLDLNELG
;
A
#
# COMPACT_ATOMS: atom_id res chain seq x y z
N MET A 1 -24.44 49.63 -30.17
CA MET A 1 -23.22 48.80 -30.28
C MET A 1 -23.38 47.58 -29.39
N ILE A 2 -23.45 46.39 -30.01
CA ILE A 2 -22.87 45.09 -29.63
C ILE A 2 -22.60 44.81 -28.13
N ARG A 3 -23.29 43.79 -27.58
CA ARG A 3 -22.94 43.04 -26.33
C ARG A 3 -21.95 41.92 -26.70
N PRO A 4 -21.00 41.51 -25.82
CA PRO A 4 -21.31 40.40 -24.90
C PRO A 4 -20.56 40.38 -23.56
N LEU A 5 -21.10 39.54 -22.66
CA LEU A 5 -20.63 39.18 -21.32
C LEU A 5 -19.10 38.98 -21.20
N ARG A 6 -18.54 39.54 -20.13
CA ARG A 6 -17.29 39.11 -19.44
C ARG A 6 -17.49 39.45 -17.97
N ALA A 7 -17.17 38.65 -16.98
CA ALA A 7 -16.86 37.24 -16.83
C ALA A 7 -17.22 36.97 -15.36
N LEU A 8 -17.92 35.87 -15.05
CA LEU A 8 -18.05 35.47 -13.65
C LEU A 8 -16.62 35.29 -13.08
N PRO A 9 -16.32 35.70 -11.84
CA PRO A 9 -15.19 35.11 -11.15
C PRO A 9 -15.53 33.62 -11.04
N ALA A 10 -14.94 32.83 -11.94
CA ALA A 10 -14.90 31.41 -11.80
C ALA A 10 -14.25 31.17 -10.44
N VAL A 11 -15.04 30.63 -9.52
CA VAL A 11 -14.53 29.80 -8.44
C VAL A 11 -13.78 28.67 -9.13
N LEU A 12 -12.51 28.93 -9.45
CA LEU A 12 -11.55 27.86 -9.67
C LEU A 12 -11.35 27.27 -8.28
N LEU A 13 -12.26 26.36 -7.90
CA LEU A 13 -11.83 25.16 -7.21
C LEU A 13 -10.62 24.71 -8.01
N ALA A 14 -9.43 24.92 -7.45
CA ALA A 14 -8.23 24.32 -7.96
C ALA A 14 -8.50 22.82 -7.86
N GLY A 15 -9.01 22.29 -8.98
CA GLY A 15 -9.18 20.87 -9.17
C GLY A 15 -7.81 20.29 -8.94
N VAL A 16 -7.74 19.49 -7.89
CA VAL A 16 -6.65 18.56 -7.65
C VAL A 16 -6.38 17.92 -9.00
N ALA A 17 -5.17 18.18 -9.50
CA ALA A 17 -4.72 17.61 -10.73
C ALA A 17 -4.98 16.11 -10.63
N LEU A 18 -5.63 15.56 -11.65
CA LEU A 18 -5.75 14.13 -11.89
C LEU A 18 -4.33 13.59 -12.11
N THR A 19 -3.59 13.40 -11.02
CA THR A 19 -2.40 12.57 -10.96
C THR A 19 -2.89 11.15 -10.90
N ALA A 20 -3.24 10.62 -12.07
CA ALA A 20 -3.26 9.18 -12.32
C ALA A 20 -1.82 8.61 -12.31
N CYS A 21 -1.00 9.03 -11.33
CA CYS A 21 0.40 8.74 -10.99
C CYS A 21 0.97 9.97 -10.23
N GLY A 22 1.30 9.87 -8.94
CA GLY A 22 2.11 10.85 -8.20
C GLY A 22 1.37 11.75 -7.21
N GLY A 23 1.44 11.42 -5.91
CA GLY A 23 0.66 12.10 -4.88
C GLY A 23 1.27 12.24 -3.48
N GLY A 24 2.58 12.07 -3.25
CA GLY A 24 3.17 12.44 -1.95
C GLY A 24 4.66 12.10 -1.82
N GLY A 25 5.55 13.09 -1.96
CA GLY A 25 7.00 12.91 -1.72
C GLY A 25 7.70 11.89 -2.62
N ASP A 26 9.03 11.98 -2.74
CA ASP A 26 9.83 10.98 -3.47
C ASP A 26 9.78 9.59 -2.78
N GLU A 27 9.44 9.54 -1.49
CA GLU A 27 9.50 8.34 -0.65
C GLU A 27 8.16 7.57 -0.62
N SER A 28 7.02 8.26 -0.55
CA SER A 28 5.71 7.57 -0.50
C SER A 28 5.31 6.98 -1.85
N ALA A 29 5.78 7.55 -2.97
CA ALA A 29 5.56 6.96 -4.29
C ALA A 29 6.30 5.62 -4.46
N ALA A 30 7.55 5.53 -3.99
CA ALA A 30 8.33 4.30 -4.04
C ALA A 30 7.69 3.20 -3.20
N TYR A 31 7.23 3.53 -1.98
CA TYR A 31 6.45 2.63 -1.14
C TYR A 31 5.21 2.10 -1.87
N CYS A 32 4.37 2.99 -2.41
CA CYS A 32 3.13 2.57 -3.07
C CYS A 32 3.38 1.70 -4.32
N ASP A 33 4.42 2.00 -5.11
CA ASP A 33 4.82 1.17 -6.25
C ASP A 33 5.24 -0.25 -5.78
N GLN A 34 5.96 -0.35 -4.66
CA GLN A 34 6.33 -1.66 -4.10
C GLN A 34 5.13 -2.41 -3.53
N VAL A 35 4.18 -1.71 -2.90
CA VAL A 35 2.95 -2.33 -2.39
C VAL A 35 2.12 -2.89 -3.53
N GLU A 36 1.94 -2.14 -4.62
CA GLU A 36 1.22 -2.61 -5.82
C GLU A 36 1.93 -3.84 -6.42
N ALA A 37 3.25 -3.76 -6.59
CA ALA A 37 4.04 -4.88 -7.10
C ALA A 37 3.97 -6.13 -6.19
N PHE A 38 3.98 -5.94 -4.86
CA PHE A 38 3.80 -7.00 -3.90
C PHE A 38 2.40 -7.61 -3.99
N ALA A 39 1.34 -6.79 -4.10
CA ALA A 39 -0.03 -7.29 -4.23
C ALA A 39 -0.23 -8.11 -5.50
N ASP A 40 0.32 -7.67 -6.63
CA ASP A 40 0.35 -8.46 -7.88
C ASP A 40 1.13 -9.76 -7.70
N ALA A 41 2.32 -9.71 -7.10
CA ALA A 41 3.13 -10.91 -6.87
C ALA A 41 2.46 -11.89 -5.90
N ALA A 42 1.80 -11.40 -4.85
CA ALA A 42 1.14 -12.20 -3.82
C ALA A 42 0.01 -13.07 -4.39
N GLN A 43 -0.62 -12.69 -5.50
CA GLN A 43 -1.60 -13.53 -6.20
C GLN A 43 -1.00 -14.82 -6.77
N ASP A 44 0.29 -14.79 -7.11
CA ASP A 44 1.05 -15.91 -7.68
C ASP A 44 1.96 -16.61 -6.66
N LEU A 45 2.00 -16.14 -5.40
CA LEU A 45 2.86 -16.69 -4.35
C LEU A 45 2.12 -17.70 -3.46
N ASP A 46 2.69 -18.90 -3.36
CA ASP A 46 2.25 -19.93 -2.42
C ASP A 46 3.22 -20.10 -1.24
N ALA A 47 2.82 -20.86 -0.21
CA ALA A 47 3.64 -21.15 0.97
C ALA A 47 5.01 -21.79 0.64
N GLU A 48 5.15 -22.44 -0.52
CA GLU A 48 6.41 -23.02 -1.01
C GLU A 48 7.42 -21.95 -1.48
N GLN A 49 6.96 -20.71 -1.70
CA GLN A 49 7.76 -19.58 -2.19
C GLN A 49 8.08 -18.57 -1.08
N ALA A 50 8.22 -19.04 0.16
CA ALA A 50 8.46 -18.19 1.31
C ALA A 50 9.68 -17.28 1.21
N SER A 51 10.73 -17.72 0.54
CA SER A 51 11.89 -16.86 0.26
C SER A 51 11.51 -15.68 -0.64
N THR A 52 10.73 -15.91 -1.69
CA THR A 52 10.30 -14.86 -2.62
C THR A 52 9.31 -13.92 -1.94
N TYR A 53 8.37 -14.44 -1.15
CA TYR A 53 7.48 -13.61 -0.34
C TYR A 53 8.27 -12.68 0.60
N ALA A 54 9.25 -13.24 1.33
CA ALA A 54 10.09 -12.46 2.23
C ALA A 54 10.89 -11.38 1.49
N GLU A 55 11.39 -11.68 0.28
CA GLU A 55 12.07 -10.70 -0.57
C GLU A 55 11.13 -9.57 -1.04
N GLU A 56 9.92 -9.89 -1.49
CA GLU A 56 8.95 -8.87 -1.94
C GLU A 56 8.48 -7.99 -0.77
N VAL A 57 8.14 -8.58 0.39
CA VAL A 57 7.79 -7.80 1.60
C VAL A 57 8.95 -6.94 2.06
N GLN A 58 10.19 -7.43 2.00
CA GLN A 58 11.36 -6.63 2.38
C GLN A 58 11.50 -5.37 1.53
N LYS A 59 11.22 -5.44 0.22
CA LYS A 59 11.23 -4.24 -0.65
C LYS A 59 10.17 -3.23 -0.23
N VAL A 60 9.01 -3.70 0.23
CA VAL A 60 7.97 -2.83 0.77
C VAL A 60 8.44 -2.19 2.08
N VAL A 61 9.01 -2.98 3.00
CA VAL A 61 9.55 -2.52 4.28
C VAL A 61 10.65 -1.46 4.09
N ASP A 62 11.54 -1.65 3.12
CA ASP A 62 12.68 -0.75 2.87
C ASP A 62 12.24 0.65 2.43
N GLU A 63 11.10 0.77 1.75
CA GLU A 63 10.53 2.03 1.27
C GLU A 63 9.39 2.53 2.18
N ALA A 64 8.89 1.70 3.09
CA ALA A 64 7.76 2.00 3.94
C ALA A 64 8.04 3.17 4.90
N PRO A 65 7.05 4.05 5.13
CA PRO A 65 7.17 5.06 6.17
C PRO A 65 7.27 4.40 7.55
N ASP A 66 8.04 5.00 8.47
CA ASP A 66 8.29 4.45 9.83
C ASP A 66 7.01 4.04 10.58
N GLY A 67 5.87 4.67 10.29
CA GLY A 67 4.58 4.36 10.91
C GLY A 67 3.94 3.03 10.49
N ILE A 68 4.40 2.41 9.41
CA ILE A 68 3.82 1.16 8.89
C ILE A 68 4.83 0.01 8.76
N VAL A 69 6.13 0.27 8.93
CA VAL A 69 7.21 -0.73 8.90
C VAL A 69 6.95 -1.89 9.86
N ASP A 70 6.50 -1.61 11.08
CA ASP A 70 6.23 -2.65 12.09
C ASP A 70 5.08 -3.58 11.66
N ALA A 71 4.08 -3.03 10.97
CA ALA A 71 2.95 -3.81 10.46
C ALA A 71 3.40 -4.75 9.33
N TRP A 72 4.19 -4.26 8.38
CA TRP A 72 4.78 -5.09 7.32
C TRP A 72 5.70 -6.18 7.86
N THR A 73 6.49 -5.86 8.89
CA THR A 73 7.36 -6.84 9.57
C THR A 73 6.52 -7.92 10.26
N THR A 74 5.44 -7.54 10.95
CA THR A 74 4.52 -8.49 11.61
C THR A 74 3.86 -9.43 10.59
N LEU A 75 3.46 -8.91 9.43
CA LEU A 75 2.92 -9.72 8.33
C LEU A 75 3.97 -10.71 7.79
N GLN A 76 5.22 -10.25 7.60
CA GLN A 76 6.35 -11.08 7.16
C GLN A 76 6.64 -12.23 8.13
N GLU A 77 6.69 -11.93 9.44
CA GLU A 77 6.93 -12.92 10.50
C GLU A 77 5.79 -13.95 10.54
N GLY A 78 4.55 -13.50 10.42
CA GLY A 78 3.38 -14.37 10.33
C GLY A 78 3.46 -15.35 9.16
N PHE A 79 3.81 -14.86 7.97
CA PHE A 79 3.99 -15.70 6.79
C PHE A 79 5.15 -16.69 6.98
N ALA A 80 6.30 -16.24 7.48
CA ALA A 80 7.45 -17.09 7.73
C ALA A 80 7.12 -18.23 8.71
N ALA A 81 6.41 -17.92 9.79
CA ALA A 81 5.97 -18.91 10.76
C ALA A 81 5.00 -19.93 10.15
N VAL A 82 4.08 -19.51 9.27
CA VAL A 82 3.21 -20.44 8.53
C VAL A 82 4.03 -21.34 7.58
N ALA A 83 5.02 -20.78 6.88
CA ALA A 83 5.88 -21.53 5.98
C ALA A 83 6.76 -22.57 6.71
N ASP A 84 7.27 -22.22 7.90
CA ASP A 84 8.04 -23.13 8.76
C ASP A 84 7.14 -24.10 9.56
N GLY A 85 5.82 -23.90 9.53
CA GLY A 85 4.84 -24.69 10.28
C GLY A 85 4.81 -24.40 11.78
N ASP A 86 5.42 -23.30 12.22
CA ASP A 86 5.50 -22.84 13.62
C ASP A 86 4.41 -21.82 13.94
N VAL A 87 3.15 -22.21 13.76
CA VAL A 87 1.98 -21.33 14.00
C VAL A 87 1.60 -21.21 15.48
N GLU A 88 2.26 -21.93 16.38
CA GLU A 88 2.00 -21.85 17.83
C GLU A 88 2.55 -20.55 18.45
N GLY A 89 3.57 -19.95 17.84
CA GLY A 89 4.15 -18.67 18.24
C GLY A 89 3.51 -17.44 17.58
N VAL A 90 2.56 -17.66 16.66
CA VAL A 90 1.95 -16.61 15.87
C VAL A 90 0.82 -15.94 16.63
N ASP A 91 0.95 -14.63 16.83
CA ASP A 91 -0.14 -13.80 17.35
C ASP A 91 -1.07 -13.40 16.19
N ALA A 92 -2.15 -14.17 16.02
CA ALA A 92 -3.12 -13.94 14.96
C ALA A 92 -3.83 -12.58 15.10
N ASP A 93 -4.01 -12.09 16.34
CA ASP A 93 -4.60 -10.76 16.57
C ASP A 93 -3.62 -9.67 16.12
N ALA A 94 -2.33 -9.82 16.41
CA ALA A 94 -1.29 -8.88 15.95
C ALA A 94 -1.16 -8.86 14.41
N ILE A 95 -1.24 -10.02 13.74
CA ILE A 95 -1.24 -10.07 12.27
C ILE A 95 -2.48 -9.40 11.69
N GLN A 96 -3.65 -9.61 12.30
CA GLN A 96 -4.88 -8.97 11.85
C GLN A 96 -4.81 -7.45 12.02
N GLU A 97 -4.36 -6.96 13.18
CA GLU A 97 -4.15 -5.53 13.41
C GLU A 97 -3.12 -4.93 12.44
N ALA A 98 -2.02 -5.65 12.17
CA ALA A 98 -1.02 -5.25 11.20
C ALA A 98 -1.60 -5.16 9.78
N THR A 99 -2.40 -6.16 9.38
CA THR A 99 -3.04 -6.20 8.06
C THR A 99 -4.04 -5.05 7.91
N ASP A 100 -4.89 -4.81 8.91
CA ASP A 100 -5.83 -3.68 8.93
C ASP A 100 -5.10 -2.33 8.85
N SER A 101 -3.96 -2.20 9.54
CA SER A 101 -3.14 -1.00 9.48
C SER A 101 -2.52 -0.80 8.10
N ILE A 102 -2.05 -1.88 7.46
CA ILE A 102 -1.50 -1.84 6.09
C ILE A 102 -2.60 -1.44 5.12
N GLU A 103 -3.76 -2.10 5.15
CA GLU A 103 -4.89 -1.81 4.28
C GLU A 103 -5.33 -0.34 4.40
N GLN A 104 -5.46 0.15 5.63
CA GLN A 104 -5.83 1.56 5.86
C GLN A 104 -4.75 2.51 5.34
N ASN A 105 -3.47 2.24 5.62
CA ASN A 105 -2.37 3.08 5.16
C ASN A 105 -2.27 3.10 3.63
N VAL A 106 -2.36 1.95 2.99
CA VAL A 106 -2.30 1.81 1.54
C VAL A 106 -3.50 2.47 0.87
N LYS A 107 -4.69 2.37 1.46
CA LYS A 107 -5.88 3.08 0.97
C LYS A 107 -5.75 4.60 1.11
N ASP A 108 -5.28 5.07 2.25
CA ASP A 108 -5.23 6.50 2.56
C ASP A 108 -4.07 7.22 1.86
N ASP A 109 -2.90 6.57 1.75
CA ASP A 109 -1.67 7.16 1.20
C ASP A 109 -1.40 6.76 -0.26
N CYS A 110 -1.78 5.55 -0.67
CA CYS A 110 -1.54 5.04 -2.03
C CYS A 110 -2.79 5.05 -2.93
N ASP A 111 -3.99 5.30 -2.38
CA ASP A 111 -5.27 5.16 -3.10
C ASP A 111 -5.46 3.75 -3.70
N LEU A 112 -4.79 2.75 -3.13
CA LEU A 112 -4.88 1.35 -3.55
C LEU A 112 -5.86 0.62 -2.64
N ASP A 113 -6.78 -0.14 -3.24
CA ASP A 113 -7.68 -1.00 -2.49
C ASP A 113 -7.18 -2.44 -2.60
N LEU A 114 -6.48 -2.92 -1.58
CA LEU A 114 -5.90 -4.26 -1.57
C LEU A 114 -6.95 -5.38 -1.74
N ASN A 115 -8.21 -5.09 -1.38
CA ASN A 115 -9.35 -6.00 -1.61
C ASN A 115 -9.83 -6.03 -3.07
N GLU A 116 -9.48 -5.04 -3.89
CA GLU A 116 -9.79 -5.02 -5.32
C GLU A 116 -8.63 -5.53 -6.20
N LEU A 117 -7.45 -5.75 -5.59
CA LEU A 117 -6.26 -6.29 -6.23
C LEU A 117 -6.17 -7.83 -6.14
N GLY A 118 -7.23 -8.53 -5.71
CA GLY A 118 -7.30 -9.99 -5.57
C GLY A 118 -8.59 -10.60 -6.11
#